data_AF-A0A1D9MKJ0-F1
#
_entry.id   AF-A0A1D9MKJ0-F1
#
_cell.length_a   1.000
_cell.length_b   1.000
_cell.length_c   1.000
_cell.angle_alpha   90.00
_cell.angle_beta   90.00
_cell.angle_gamma   90.00
#
_symmetry.space_group_name_H-M   'P 1'
#
loop_
_entity.id
_entity.type
_entity.pdbx_description
1 polymer ?
#
loop_
_entity_poly.entity_id
_entity_poly.type
_entity_poly.pdbx_seq_one_letter_code
_entity_poly.pdbx_strand_id
1 'polypeptide(L)'
;MIELPDSLIQDINRAGVHPKQLMHSLQRALGTQTLRGWLVQVMTDLDSMEIFRHVTVAAFSDTHFFRAHVDEEDAEAMISVEVVSLPRIHTYLVADAYDTKLPDSEQLSELSLRLNWGSIRRFGLDPNQCSDPSCDADHGYQGVSTPDDLLLIAKRNVDGPEEIAKMEDFIAQLLPRLLAASK
;
A
#
# COMPACT_ATOMS: atom_id res chain seq x y z
N MET A 1 -15.21 -22.27 -2.02
CA MET A 1 -14.57 -20.98 -1.72
C MET A 1 -13.22 -21.31 -1.11
N ILE A 2 -12.13 -20.66 -1.52
CA ILE A 2 -10.80 -20.99 -0.97
C ILE A 2 -10.71 -20.51 0.48
N GLU A 3 -10.09 -21.32 1.33
CA GLU A 3 -9.82 -20.93 2.72
C GLU A 3 -8.61 -20.01 2.79
N LEU A 4 -8.70 -18.98 3.64
CA LEU A 4 -7.57 -18.10 3.93
C LEU A 4 -6.62 -18.84 4.90
N PRO A 5 -5.30 -18.63 4.79
CA PRO A 5 -4.35 -19.14 5.78
C PRO A 5 -4.68 -18.66 7.20
N ASP A 6 -4.54 -19.53 8.20
CA ASP A 6 -4.85 -19.21 9.60
C ASP A 6 -4.09 -18.00 10.13
N SER A 7 -2.82 -17.86 9.73
CA SER A 7 -1.99 -16.71 10.11
C SER A 7 -2.50 -15.41 9.50
N LEU A 8 -2.97 -15.41 8.24
CA LEU A 8 -3.64 -14.24 7.65
C LEU A 8 -4.93 -13.89 8.41
N ILE A 9 -5.72 -14.90 8.79
CA ILE A 9 -6.94 -14.70 9.58
C ILE A 9 -6.58 -14.06 10.93
N GLN A 10 -5.52 -14.51 11.59
CA GLN A 10 -5.05 -13.93 12.84
C GLN A 10 -4.59 -12.48 12.66
N ASP A 11 -3.83 -12.17 11.62
CA ASP A 11 -3.36 -10.82 11.32
C ASP A 11 -4.53 -9.86 11.05
N ILE A 12 -5.52 -10.28 10.24
CA ILE A 12 -6.74 -9.48 9.97
C ILE A 12 -7.54 -9.26 11.26
N ASN A 13 -7.72 -10.29 12.10
CA ASN A 13 -8.43 -10.13 13.36
C ASN A 13 -7.68 -9.21 14.34
N ARG A 14 -6.34 -9.24 14.34
CA ARG A 14 -5.51 -8.33 15.15
C ARG A 14 -5.64 -6.88 14.67
N ALA A 15 -5.75 -6.65 13.37
CA ALA A 15 -6.00 -5.31 12.81
C ALA A 15 -7.36 -4.74 13.26
N GLY A 16 -8.37 -5.59 13.40
CA GLY A 16 -9.61 -5.27 14.14
C GLY A 16 -10.67 -4.46 13.40
N VAL A 17 -10.37 -3.95 12.19
CA VAL A 17 -11.31 -3.15 11.39
C VAL A 17 -12.10 -4.05 10.44
N HIS A 18 -13.41 -4.17 10.66
CA HIS A 18 -14.35 -4.99 9.87
C HIS A 18 -13.82 -6.37 9.42
N PRO A 19 -13.20 -7.19 10.31
CA PRO A 19 -12.42 -8.36 9.92
C PRO A 19 -13.26 -9.41 9.16
N LYS A 20 -14.51 -9.62 9.56
CA LYS A 20 -15.41 -10.59 8.90
C LYS A 20 -15.71 -10.19 7.46
N GLN A 21 -16.04 -8.92 7.24
CA GLN A 21 -16.39 -8.38 5.93
C GLN A 21 -15.16 -8.30 5.03
N LEU A 22 -13.99 -7.96 5.59
CA LEU A 22 -12.72 -7.94 4.89
C LEU A 22 -12.32 -9.33 4.41
N MET A 23 -12.33 -10.33 5.31
CA MET A 23 -12.05 -11.73 4.95
C MET A 23 -13.01 -12.24 3.88
N HIS A 24 -14.31 -11.98 4.03
CA HIS A 24 -15.32 -12.39 3.04
C HIS A 24 -15.07 -11.76 1.67
N SER A 25 -14.76 -10.46 1.62
CA SER A 25 -14.48 -9.75 0.37
C SER A 25 -13.20 -10.24 -0.29
N LEU A 26 -12.15 -10.49 0.49
CA LEU A 26 -10.89 -11.04 0.01
C LEU A 26 -11.08 -12.47 -0.53
N GLN A 27 -11.76 -13.36 0.20
CA GLN A 27 -12.07 -14.72 -0.24
C GLN A 27 -12.84 -14.75 -1.56
N ARG A 28 -13.81 -13.85 -1.72
CA ARG A 28 -14.57 -13.70 -2.96
C ARG A 28 -13.66 -13.30 -4.13
N ALA A 29 -12.72 -12.37 -3.91
CA ALA A 29 -11.81 -11.89 -4.94
C ALA A 29 -10.71 -12.89 -5.31
N LEU A 30 -10.26 -13.73 -4.36
CA LEU A 30 -9.25 -14.77 -4.62
C LEU A 30 -9.72 -15.81 -5.63
N GLY A 31 -11.03 -16.09 -5.69
CA GLY A 31 -11.56 -17.18 -6.51
C GLY A 31 -10.97 -18.52 -6.10
N THR A 32 -10.06 -19.06 -6.92
CA THR A 32 -9.35 -20.34 -6.68
C THR A 32 -7.85 -20.15 -6.41
N GLN A 33 -7.37 -18.91 -6.30
CA GLN A 33 -5.94 -18.60 -6.18
C GLN A 33 -5.43 -18.84 -4.76
N THR A 34 -4.38 -19.65 -4.63
CA THR A 34 -3.69 -19.86 -3.34
C THR A 34 -2.74 -18.71 -3.06
N LEU A 35 -2.89 -18.09 -1.88
CA LEU A 35 -1.97 -17.07 -1.40
C LEU A 35 -0.60 -17.68 -1.04
N ARG A 36 0.45 -16.95 -1.37
CA ARG A 36 1.86 -17.30 -1.11
C ARG A 36 2.50 -16.42 -0.05
N GLY A 37 2.01 -15.19 0.10
CA GLY A 37 2.42 -14.27 1.15
C GLY A 37 1.45 -13.09 1.26
N TRP A 38 1.49 -12.41 2.40
CA TRP A 38 0.64 -11.27 2.70
C TRP A 38 1.29 -10.33 3.73
N LEU A 39 0.79 -9.10 3.77
CA LEU A 39 1.09 -8.08 4.77
C LEU A 39 -0.23 -7.37 5.11
N VAL A 40 -0.50 -7.17 6.40
CA VAL A 40 -1.67 -6.43 6.88
C VAL A 40 -1.16 -5.15 7.54
N GLN A 41 -1.39 -4.00 6.89
CA GLN A 41 -1.05 -2.70 7.44
C GLN A 41 -2.28 -2.01 8.00
N VAL A 42 -2.12 -1.44 9.19
CA VAL A 42 -3.10 -0.57 9.83
C VAL A 42 -2.55 0.84 9.77
N MET A 43 -3.28 1.75 9.13
CA MET A 43 -3.00 3.17 9.16
C MET A 43 -4.01 3.82 10.08
N THR A 44 -3.52 4.72 10.94
CA THR A 44 -4.39 5.57 11.76
C THR A 44 -4.24 6.99 11.25
N ASP A 45 -5.27 7.46 10.57
CA ASP A 45 -5.34 8.83 10.09
C ASP A 45 -6.14 9.67 11.07
N LEU A 46 -5.68 10.90 11.27
CA LEU A 46 -6.31 11.91 12.10
C LEU A 46 -6.78 13.03 11.18
N ASP A 47 -8.09 13.15 10.99
CA ASP A 47 -8.70 14.39 10.50
C ASP A 47 -9.13 15.23 11.71
N SER A 48 -9.27 16.53 11.50
CA SER A 48 -9.56 17.62 12.42
C SER A 48 -10.59 17.35 13.54
N MET A 49 -11.42 16.31 13.47
CA MET A 49 -12.31 15.87 14.55
C MET A 49 -12.47 14.33 14.72
N GLU A 50 -11.89 13.49 13.86
CA GLU A 50 -12.14 12.04 13.87
C GLU A 50 -10.88 11.21 13.61
N ILE A 51 -10.82 10.03 14.23
CA ILE A 51 -9.76 9.05 14.06
C ILE A 51 -10.28 7.96 13.13
N PHE A 52 -9.72 7.87 11.92
CA PHE A 52 -10.04 6.81 10.98
C PHE A 52 -8.99 5.72 11.03
N ARG A 53 -9.42 4.46 11.08
CA ARG A 53 -8.52 3.31 11.02
C ARG A 53 -8.71 2.62 9.69
N HIS A 54 -7.79 2.87 8.78
CA HIS A 54 -7.79 2.20 7.49
C HIS A 54 -6.93 0.94 7.57
N VAL A 55 -7.43 -0.17 7.02
CA VAL A 55 -6.67 -1.42 6.95
C VAL A 55 -6.43 -1.78 5.50
N THR A 56 -5.17 -2.00 5.16
CA THR A 56 -4.74 -2.51 3.85
C THR A 56 -4.17 -3.91 4.01
N VAL A 57 -4.74 -4.88 3.30
CA VAL A 57 -4.17 -6.21 3.12
C VAL A 57 -3.55 -6.27 1.73
N ALA A 58 -2.23 -6.37 1.68
CA ALA A 58 -1.48 -6.69 0.48
C ALA A 58 -1.19 -8.19 0.47
N ALA A 59 -1.61 -8.92 -0.56
CA ALA A 59 -1.37 -10.35 -0.66
C ALA A 59 -1.04 -10.75 -2.10
N PHE A 60 -0.39 -11.89 -2.30
CA PHE A 60 -0.09 -12.37 -3.65
C PHE A 60 -0.19 -13.89 -3.75
N SER A 61 -0.52 -14.33 -4.95
CA SER A 61 -0.45 -15.72 -5.41
C SER A 61 0.74 -15.88 -6.36
N ASP A 62 0.85 -17.02 -7.05
CA ASP A 62 1.88 -17.21 -8.07
C ASP A 62 1.68 -16.32 -9.32
N THR A 63 0.47 -15.78 -9.53
CA THR A 63 0.13 -15.07 -10.79
C THR A 63 -0.55 -13.71 -10.59
N HIS A 64 -1.07 -13.43 -9.40
CA HIS A 64 -1.81 -12.20 -9.10
C HIS A 64 -1.43 -11.63 -7.75
N PHE A 65 -1.42 -10.31 -7.67
CA PHE A 65 -1.41 -9.49 -6.47
C PHE A 65 -2.84 -9.06 -6.12
N PHE A 66 -3.12 -8.95 -4.83
CA PHE A 66 -4.40 -8.59 -4.25
C PHE A 66 -4.20 -7.45 -3.27
N ARG A 67 -4.95 -6.36 -3.43
CA ARG A 67 -5.03 -5.26 -2.47
C ARG A 67 -6.46 -5.20 -1.95
N ALA A 68 -6.68 -5.58 -0.70
CA ALA A 68 -7.94 -5.31 -0.02
C ALA A 68 -7.77 -4.08 0.89
N HIS A 69 -8.70 -3.14 0.83
CA HIS A 69 -8.65 -1.93 1.63
C HIS A 69 -10.01 -1.69 2.29
N VAL A 70 -9.98 -1.34 3.57
CA VAL A 70 -11.16 -0.90 4.32
C VAL A 70 -11.05 0.60 4.53
N ASP A 71 -12.07 1.29 4.06
CA ASP A 71 -12.26 2.72 4.24
C ASP A 71 -13.53 2.94 5.09
N GLU A 72 -13.37 3.63 6.23
CA GLU A 72 -14.48 3.97 7.12
C GLU A 72 -14.80 5.45 6.92
N GLU A 73 -15.88 5.76 6.21
CA GLU A 73 -16.41 7.12 6.07
C GLU A 73 -17.83 7.17 6.68
N ASP A 74 -18.06 8.11 7.60
CA ASP A 74 -19.33 8.31 8.31
C ASP A 74 -19.89 7.02 8.98
N ALA A 75 -21.00 6.49 8.46
CA ALA A 75 -21.75 5.34 9.01
C ALA A 75 -21.60 4.06 8.17
N GLU A 76 -20.80 4.09 7.10
CA GLU A 76 -20.62 2.96 6.20
C GLU A 76 -19.14 2.58 6.08
N ALA A 77 -18.86 1.28 6.05
CA ALA A 77 -17.53 0.77 5.77
C ALA A 77 -17.46 0.28 4.33
N MET A 78 -16.64 0.92 3.52
CA MET A 78 -16.37 0.51 2.15
C MET A 78 -15.19 -0.46 2.14
N ILE A 79 -15.39 -1.64 1.54
CA ILE A 79 -14.32 -2.62 1.34
C ILE A 79 -14.09 -2.81 -0.14
N SER A 80 -12.93 -2.38 -0.60
CA SER A 80 -12.48 -2.59 -1.98
C SER A 80 -11.48 -3.74 -2.02
N VAL A 81 -11.53 -4.55 -3.09
CA VAL A 81 -10.49 -5.54 -3.37
C VAL A 81 -10.09 -5.43 -4.84
N GLU A 82 -8.83 -5.08 -5.06
CA GLU A 82 -8.23 -5.00 -6.38
C GLU A 82 -7.40 -6.24 -6.64
N VAL A 83 -7.51 -6.76 -7.87
CA VAL A 83 -6.81 -7.97 -8.32
C VAL A 83 -5.98 -7.59 -9.54
N VAL A 84 -4.67 -7.72 -9.42
CA VAL A 84 -3.70 -7.28 -10.42
C VAL A 84 -2.86 -8.48 -10.84
N SER A 85 -2.85 -8.79 -12.14
CA SER A 85 -1.93 -9.81 -12.65
C SER A 85 -0.48 -9.36 -12.46
N LEU A 86 0.42 -10.23 -11.96
CA LEU A 86 1.80 -9.84 -11.65
C LEU A 86 2.55 -9.22 -12.85
N PRO A 87 2.40 -9.69 -14.11
CA PRO A 87 2.99 -9.04 -15.28
C PRO A 87 2.52 -7.60 -15.55
N ARG A 88 1.40 -7.16 -14.94
CA ARG A 88 0.91 -5.77 -15.06
C ARG A 88 1.53 -4.82 -14.03
N ILE A 89 2.26 -5.32 -13.06
CA ILE A 89 3.01 -4.48 -12.12
C ILE A 89 4.29 -4.05 -12.83
N HIS A 90 4.23 -2.87 -13.45
CA HIS A 90 5.25 -2.35 -14.36
C HIS A 90 6.50 -1.86 -13.64
N THR A 91 6.33 -1.18 -12.52
CA THR A 91 7.42 -0.64 -11.73
C THR A 91 7.17 -0.92 -10.26
N TYR A 92 8.26 -1.18 -9.54
CA TYR A 92 8.25 -1.24 -8.09
C TYR A 92 9.51 -0.55 -7.56
N LEU A 93 9.40 0.04 -6.38
CA LEU A 93 10.50 0.68 -5.67
C LEU A 93 10.54 0.13 -4.26
N VAL A 94 11.71 -0.37 -3.86
CA VAL A 94 12.02 -0.65 -2.46
C VAL A 94 12.98 0.43 -2.00
N ALA A 95 12.70 1.06 -0.86
CA ALA A 95 13.57 2.07 -0.28
C ALA A 95 13.74 1.83 1.22
N ASP A 96 15.02 1.83 1.62
CA ASP A 96 15.50 1.54 2.96
C ASP A 96 16.05 2.82 3.56
N ALA A 97 15.59 3.17 4.76
CA ALA A 97 16.16 4.27 5.53
C ALA A 97 16.78 3.74 6.81
N TYR A 98 18.03 4.12 7.07
CA TYR A 98 18.80 3.71 8.24
C TYR A 98 18.92 4.84 9.26
N ASP A 99 18.97 4.50 10.56
CA ASP A 99 19.26 5.50 11.60
C ASP A 99 20.74 5.88 11.55
N THR A 100 21.04 7.11 11.14
CA THR A 100 22.40 7.65 11.02
C THR A 100 22.85 8.45 12.25
N LYS A 101 22.10 8.48 13.35
CA LYS A 101 22.48 9.22 14.57
C LYS A 101 23.66 8.59 15.30
N LEU A 102 23.89 7.30 15.10
CA LEU A 102 25.06 6.58 15.59
C LEU A 102 25.97 6.21 14.42
N PRO A 103 27.29 6.45 14.51
CA PRO A 103 28.25 5.93 13.54
C PRO A 103 28.11 4.41 13.40
N ASP A 104 28.20 3.91 12.17
CA ASP A 104 28.13 2.48 11.82
C ASP A 104 26.82 1.75 12.18
N SER A 105 25.73 2.49 12.41
CA SER A 105 24.41 1.89 12.60
C SER A 105 23.85 1.33 11.30
N GLU A 106 23.73 0.00 11.23
CA GLU A 106 23.00 -0.71 10.18
C GLU A 106 21.50 -0.89 10.52
N GLN A 107 21.00 -0.14 11.50
CA GLN A 107 19.62 -0.29 11.94
C GLN A 107 18.65 0.33 10.94
N LEU A 108 17.84 -0.52 10.30
CA LEU A 108 16.72 -0.08 9.48
C LEU A 108 15.68 0.64 10.35
N SER A 109 15.45 1.91 10.01
CA SER A 109 14.52 2.82 10.67
C SER A 109 13.18 2.90 9.94
N GLU A 110 13.20 2.74 8.61
CA GLU A 110 12.02 2.74 7.76
C GLU A 110 12.28 1.83 6.55
N LEU A 111 11.27 1.07 6.17
CA LEU A 111 11.23 0.25 4.96
C LEU A 111 9.97 0.62 4.17
N SER A 112 10.11 0.90 2.88
CA SER A 112 8.97 1.19 2.02
C SER A 112 8.98 0.38 0.73
N LEU A 113 7.80 -0.06 0.30
CA LEU A 113 7.56 -0.74 -0.97
C LEU A 113 6.48 0.04 -1.73
N ARG A 114 6.80 0.52 -2.92
CA ARG A 114 5.83 1.04 -3.87
C ARG A 114 5.64 0.05 -5.00
N LEU A 115 4.39 -0.22 -5.34
CA LEU A 115 4.02 -1.02 -6.51
C LEU A 115 3.22 -0.14 -7.47
N ASN A 116 3.45 -0.33 -8.78
CA ASN A 116 2.78 0.43 -9.80
C ASN A 116 2.25 -0.44 -10.94
N TRP A 117 0.97 -0.32 -11.24
CA TRP A 117 0.26 -1.02 -12.32
C TRP A 117 -0.66 -0.09 -13.12
N GLY A 118 -0.60 1.23 -12.88
CA GLY A 118 -1.20 2.27 -13.70
C GLY A 118 -2.72 2.36 -13.61
N SER A 119 -3.33 1.92 -12.50
CA SER A 119 -4.78 1.98 -12.29
C SER A 119 -5.26 3.38 -11.93
N ILE A 120 -4.50 4.12 -11.10
CA ILE A 120 -4.89 5.44 -10.60
C ILE A 120 -3.74 6.43 -10.79
N ARG A 121 -4.06 7.60 -11.34
CA ARG A 121 -3.16 8.75 -11.44
C ARG A 121 -3.79 9.94 -10.76
N ARG A 122 -3.11 10.51 -9.77
CA ARG A 122 -3.45 11.82 -9.23
C ARG A 122 -2.83 12.89 -10.13
N PHE A 123 -3.62 13.90 -10.46
CA PHE A 123 -3.15 15.08 -11.19
C PHE A 123 -3.25 16.27 -10.26
N GLY A 124 -2.11 16.80 -9.81
CA GLY A 124 -2.02 18.12 -9.20
C GLY A 124 -1.92 19.16 -10.29
N LEU A 125 -2.72 20.22 -10.23
CA LEU A 125 -2.69 21.35 -11.15
C LEU A 125 -2.51 22.63 -10.35
N ASP A 126 -1.41 23.35 -10.61
CA ASP A 126 -1.14 24.65 -10.02
C ASP A 126 -1.16 25.73 -11.11
N PRO A 127 -1.75 26.91 -10.85
CA PRO A 127 -1.68 28.02 -11.79
C PRO A 127 -0.22 28.43 -12.03
N ASN A 128 0.14 28.66 -13.29
CA ASN A 128 1.44 29.25 -13.60
C ASN A 128 1.47 30.70 -13.12
N GLN A 129 2.51 31.07 -12.38
CA GLN A 129 2.70 32.44 -11.89
C GLN A 129 3.67 33.20 -12.78
N CYS A 130 3.30 34.42 -13.14
CA CYS A 130 4.18 35.37 -13.82
C CYS A 130 4.88 36.26 -12.77
N SER A 131 6.17 36.53 -12.95
CA SER A 131 6.91 37.46 -12.09
C SER A 131 6.57 38.93 -12.35
N ASP A 132 5.82 39.23 -13.41
CA ASP A 132 5.37 40.57 -13.75
C ASP A 132 4.03 40.88 -13.06
N PRO A 133 4.01 41.81 -12.08
CA PRO A 133 2.79 42.18 -11.35
C PRO A 133 1.77 42.96 -12.19
N SER A 134 2.11 43.35 -13.42
CA SER A 134 1.22 44.03 -14.37
C SER A 134 0.65 43.11 -15.46
N CYS A 135 0.98 41.82 -15.39
CA CYS A 135 0.54 40.84 -16.39
C CYS A 135 -0.83 40.26 -16.04
N ASP A 136 -1.85 40.58 -16.85
CA ASP A 136 -3.22 40.04 -16.73
C ASP A 136 -3.46 38.80 -17.61
N ALA A 137 -2.40 38.19 -18.16
CA ALA A 137 -2.52 37.04 -19.04
C ALA A 137 -2.73 35.73 -18.27
N ASP A 138 -3.59 34.85 -18.80
CA ASP A 138 -3.71 33.47 -18.33
C ASP A 138 -2.53 32.65 -18.87
N HIS A 139 -1.62 32.28 -17.98
CA HIS A 139 -0.45 31.45 -18.29
C HIS A 139 -0.73 29.95 -18.18
N GLY A 140 -2.00 29.57 -18.01
CA GLY A 140 -2.44 28.20 -17.85
C GLY A 140 -1.96 27.59 -16.54
N TYR A 141 -1.93 26.25 -16.52
CA TYR A 141 -1.60 25.46 -15.34
C TYR A 141 -0.37 24.60 -15.62
N GLN A 142 0.47 24.43 -14.60
CA GLN A 142 1.44 23.35 -14.56
C GLN A 142 0.81 22.14 -13.89
N GLY A 143 1.06 20.96 -14.43
CA GLY A 143 0.52 19.72 -13.92
C GLY A 143 1.60 18.75 -13.47
N VAL A 144 1.36 18.07 -12.35
CA VAL A 144 2.15 16.93 -11.90
C VAL A 144 1.25 15.70 -11.87
N SER A 145 1.62 14.65 -12.61
CA SER A 145 0.94 13.36 -12.54
C SER A 145 1.74 12.43 -11.64
N THR A 146 1.15 12.00 -10.53
CA THR A 146 1.73 10.97 -9.66
C THR A 146 0.91 9.69 -9.78
N PRO A 147 1.55 8.54 -10.03
CA PRO A 147 0.83 7.29 -10.01
C PRO A 147 0.65 6.85 -8.54
N ASP A 148 -0.55 6.39 -8.20
CA ASP A 148 -1.00 6.20 -6.81
C ASP A 148 -1.66 4.82 -6.66
N ASP A 149 -0.90 3.76 -6.98
CA ASP A 149 -1.42 2.40 -6.97
C ASP A 149 -1.25 1.73 -5.58
N LEU A 150 -0.04 1.64 -5.04
CA LEU A 150 0.15 1.18 -3.66
C LEU A 150 1.49 1.66 -3.07
N LEU A 151 1.44 2.18 -1.85
CA LEU A 151 2.58 2.39 -0.97
C LEU A 151 2.35 1.57 0.30
N LEU A 152 3.30 0.72 0.64
CA LEU A 152 3.43 0.10 1.94
C LEU A 152 4.65 0.71 2.64
N ILE A 153 4.55 0.97 3.94
CA ILE A 153 5.61 1.61 4.72
C ILE A 153 5.60 1.12 6.16
N ALA A 154 6.75 0.66 6.66
CA ALA A 154 6.93 0.28 8.05
C ALA A 154 8.03 1.13 8.67
N LYS A 155 7.74 1.78 9.80
CA LYS A 155 8.67 2.64 10.54
C LYS A 155 8.96 2.03 11.90
N ARG A 156 10.23 1.75 12.18
CA ARG A 156 10.68 1.13 13.43
C ARG A 156 10.18 1.86 14.68
N ASN A 157 10.20 3.20 14.66
CA ASN A 157 9.84 4.02 15.83
C ASN A 157 8.33 4.24 15.99
N VAL A 158 7.52 3.84 15.01
CA VAL A 158 6.06 3.98 15.02
C VAL A 158 5.41 2.61 15.15
N ASP A 159 5.75 1.70 14.23
CA ASP A 159 5.14 0.38 14.10
C ASP A 159 5.92 -0.71 14.85
N GLY A 160 7.18 -0.43 15.20
CA GLY A 160 8.06 -1.36 15.88
C GLY A 160 8.94 -2.19 14.96
N PRO A 161 9.93 -2.91 15.52
CA PRO A 161 10.87 -3.73 14.75
C PRO A 161 10.22 -4.96 14.11
N GLU A 162 9.15 -5.49 14.70
CA GLU A 162 8.45 -6.67 14.16
C GLU A 162 7.77 -6.36 12.83
N GLU A 163 7.22 -5.15 12.67
CA GLU A 163 6.55 -4.77 11.44
C GLU A 163 7.53 -4.58 10.28
N ILE A 164 8.74 -4.08 10.57
CA ILE A 164 9.84 -4.08 9.60
C ILE A 164 10.17 -5.51 9.17
N ALA A 165 10.34 -6.44 10.11
CA ALA A 165 10.70 -7.82 9.79
C ALA A 165 9.63 -8.53 8.93
N LYS A 166 8.33 -8.30 9.21
CA LYS A 166 7.24 -8.80 8.36
C LYS A 166 7.30 -8.22 6.95
N MET A 167 7.60 -6.92 6.83
CA MET A 167 7.71 -6.26 5.54
C MET A 167 8.93 -6.74 4.74
N GLU A 168 10.08 -6.99 5.39
CA GLU A 168 11.24 -7.63 4.78
C GLU A 168 10.91 -9.02 4.22
N ASP A 169 10.23 -9.86 5.01
CA ASP A 169 9.80 -11.20 4.59
C ASP A 169 8.81 -11.14 3.41
N PHE A 170 7.83 -10.24 3.49
CA PHE A 170 6.86 -10.01 2.41
C PHE A 170 7.56 -9.62 1.10
N ILE A 171 8.50 -8.67 1.15
CA ILE A 171 9.29 -8.23 -0.03
C ILE A 171 10.14 -9.38 -0.56
N ALA A 172 10.85 -10.10 0.31
CA ALA A 172 11.72 -11.21 -0.07
C ALA A 172 10.95 -12.31 -0.82
N GLN A 173 9.69 -12.55 -0.47
CA GLN A 173 8.84 -13.52 -1.14
C GLN A 173 8.17 -12.97 -2.42
N LEU A 174 7.82 -11.68 -2.46
CA LEU A 174 7.14 -11.06 -3.60
C LEU A 174 8.09 -10.77 -4.78
N LEU A 175 9.27 -10.21 -4.52
CA LEU A 175 10.17 -9.73 -5.59
C LEU A 175 10.58 -10.80 -6.61
N PRO A 176 10.94 -12.04 -6.21
CA PRO A 176 11.27 -13.08 -7.18
C PRO A 176 10.13 -13.38 -8.15
N ARG A 177 8.87 -13.24 -7.70
CA ARG A 177 7.67 -13.46 -8.53
C ARG A 177 7.44 -12.30 -9.50
N LEU A 178 7.62 -11.06 -9.05
CA LEU A 178 7.57 -9.89 -9.94
C LEU A 178 8.64 -9.96 -11.03
N LEU A 179 9.88 -10.33 -10.67
CA LEU A 179 10.98 -10.51 -11.60
C LEU A 179 10.79 -11.68 -12.56
N ALA A 180 10.10 -12.75 -12.14
CA ALA A 180 9.76 -13.87 -13.00
C ALA A 180 8.62 -13.51 -13.98
N ALA A 181 7.66 -12.71 -13.53
CA ALA A 181 6.49 -12.29 -14.30
C ALA A 181 6.77 -11.17 -15.31
N SER A 182 7.89 -10.45 -15.18
CA SER A 182 8.30 -9.38 -16.10
C SER A 182 9.08 -9.87 -17.33
N LYS A 183 9.34 -11.18 -17.44
CA LYS A 183 9.97 -11.84 -18.59
C LYS A 183 8.92 -12.29 -19.60
#